data_AF-A0A7S1GEB7-F1
#
_entry.id   AF-A0A7S1GEB7-F1
#
_cell.length_a   1.000
_cell.length_b   1.000
_cell.length_c   1.000
_cell.angle_alpha   90.00
_cell.angle_beta   90.00
_cell.angle_gamma   90.00
#
_symmetry.space_group_name_H-M   'P 1'
#
loop_
_entity.id
_entity.type
_entity.pdbx_description
1 polymer ?
#
loop_
_entity_poly.entity_id
_entity_poly.type
_entity_poly.pdbx_seq_one_letter_code
_entity_poly.pdbx_strand_id
1 'polypeptide(L)'
;MLHSSATRRIITCSLLLVGVCQALIPATPGEQTRRAIVSTRDTISKIREANKPPRIYVDYLIPLPPATSDADIDPWPGGLAQQYPYAEDIVREILAGVVEDSIPEKCSSQVISASDCCGLFIQESPNSPELDVAALLFPSPDQFENMKEIEQMVGDKRTLLIFNRQYTRAADFGFFKKGESQKFLDKFEWAFAFQEIACRGEDVKLIFEQAVGWNAAVIDENGKEIDVMDEKWDVTERPDYLELEKKINEVIPEPLWMRKMQEVSEKGLKFQRKE
;
A
#
# COMPACT_ATOMS: atom_id res chain seq x y z
N MET A 1 -1.66 54.99 -47.08
CA MET A 1 -1.82 53.56 -47.46
C MET A 1 -0.54 52.84 -47.10
N LEU A 2 -0.60 51.91 -46.15
CA LEU A 2 0.19 50.68 -46.05
C LEU A 2 -0.19 50.03 -44.71
N HIS A 3 -1.11 49.06 -44.79
CA HIS A 3 -1.44 48.15 -43.71
C HIS A 3 -0.28 47.17 -43.52
N SER A 4 0.18 46.97 -42.28
CA SER A 4 1.03 45.83 -41.92
C SER A 4 0.35 45.07 -40.79
N SER A 5 -0.32 43.98 -41.17
CA SER A 5 -0.97 43.02 -40.29
C SER A 5 0.08 42.10 -39.68
N ALA A 6 0.21 42.11 -38.35
CA ALA A 6 1.06 41.19 -37.61
C ALA A 6 0.31 39.87 -37.36
N THR A 7 0.63 38.85 -38.15
CA THR A 7 0.10 37.49 -37.99
C THR A 7 0.73 36.83 -36.77
N ARG A 8 0.00 36.75 -35.65
CA ARG A 8 0.38 35.90 -34.50
C ARG A 8 0.31 34.43 -34.91
N ARG A 9 1.47 33.79 -35.03
CA ARG A 9 1.57 32.33 -35.10
C ARG A 9 1.30 31.76 -33.70
N ILE A 10 0.12 31.16 -33.51
CA ILE A 10 -0.16 30.31 -32.37
C ILE A 10 0.60 29.01 -32.61
N ILE A 11 1.68 28.80 -31.85
CA ILE A 11 2.37 27.51 -31.79
C ILE A 11 1.54 26.65 -30.85
N THR A 12 0.68 25.81 -31.41
CA THR A 12 0.00 24.76 -30.66
C THR A 12 1.06 23.70 -30.31
N CYS A 13 1.62 23.78 -29.10
CA CYS A 13 2.38 22.67 -28.54
C CYS A 13 1.40 21.54 -28.28
N SER A 14 1.31 20.60 -29.21
CA SER A 14 0.69 19.30 -28.97
C SER A 14 1.49 18.61 -27.87
N LEU A 15 0.93 18.62 -26.65
CA LEU A 15 1.34 17.73 -25.57
C LEU A 15 1.13 16.29 -26.06
N LEU A 16 2.20 15.69 -26.55
CA LEU A 16 2.31 14.24 -26.64
C LEU A 16 2.25 13.73 -25.21
N LEU A 17 1.07 13.28 -24.79
CA LEU A 17 0.90 12.35 -23.68
C LEU A 17 1.72 11.10 -24.04
N VAL A 18 2.98 11.08 -23.60
CA VAL A 18 3.73 9.84 -23.47
C VAL A 18 3.00 9.09 -22.38
N GLY A 19 2.08 8.21 -22.78
CA GLY A 19 1.50 7.22 -21.90
C GLY A 19 2.66 6.36 -21.39
N VAL A 20 3.18 6.71 -20.23
CA VAL A 20 4.03 5.81 -19.47
C VAL A 20 3.11 4.66 -19.13
N CYS A 21 3.22 3.52 -19.82
CA CYS A 21 2.70 2.26 -19.34
C CYS A 21 3.41 2.01 -18.00
N GLN A 22 2.83 2.49 -16.91
CA GLN A 22 3.26 2.13 -15.57
C GLN A 22 2.97 0.64 -15.42
N ALA A 23 3.98 -0.12 -15.01
CA ALA A 23 3.77 -1.50 -14.61
C ALA A 23 2.73 -1.52 -13.48
N LEU A 24 1.87 -2.53 -13.50
CA LEU A 24 0.77 -2.62 -12.55
C LEU A 24 1.35 -2.83 -11.13
N ILE A 25 2.31 -3.74 -10.98
CA ILE A 25 3.12 -3.93 -9.77
C ILE A 25 4.37 -3.01 -9.77
N PRO A 26 4.72 -2.34 -8.65
CA PRO A 26 5.99 -1.62 -8.53
C PRO A 26 7.18 -2.57 -8.76
N ALA A 27 8.12 -2.20 -9.63
CA ALA A 27 9.27 -3.04 -9.97
C ALA A 27 10.39 -3.00 -8.93
N THR A 28 10.41 -1.97 -8.08
CA THR A 28 11.43 -1.77 -7.05
C THR A 28 10.84 -1.17 -5.77
N PRO A 29 11.48 -1.35 -4.61
CA PRO A 29 11.08 -0.67 -3.38
C PRO A 29 11.03 0.86 -3.52
N GLY A 30 11.99 1.46 -4.23
CA GLY A 30 11.99 2.91 -4.47
C GLY A 30 10.80 3.38 -5.33
N GLU A 31 10.39 2.57 -6.31
CA GLU A 31 9.16 2.85 -7.06
C GLU A 31 7.91 2.74 -6.19
N GLN A 32 7.84 1.72 -5.33
CA GLN A 32 6.75 1.53 -4.38
C GLN A 32 6.64 2.72 -3.42
N THR A 33 7.75 3.18 -2.83
CA THR A 33 7.78 4.38 -1.97
C THR A 33 7.28 5.62 -2.73
N ARG A 34 7.77 5.85 -3.95
CA ARG A 34 7.33 6.99 -4.77
C ARG A 34 5.83 6.94 -5.05
N ARG A 35 5.30 5.77 -5.41
CA ARG A 35 3.88 5.54 -5.67
C ARG A 35 3.03 5.76 -4.40
N ALA A 36 3.47 5.24 -3.26
CA ALA A 36 2.83 5.43 -1.96
C ALA A 36 2.77 6.91 -1.56
N ILE A 37 3.86 7.68 -1.75
CA ILE A 37 3.91 9.11 -1.47
C ILE A 37 2.89 9.87 -2.32
N VAL A 38 2.91 9.66 -3.65
CA VAL A 38 2.01 10.36 -4.57
C VAL A 38 0.55 10.05 -4.24
N SER A 39 0.22 8.77 -4.13
CA SER A 39 -1.13 8.31 -3.82
C SER A 39 -1.63 8.87 -2.48
N THR A 40 -0.75 8.91 -1.47
CA THR A 40 -1.06 9.48 -0.16
C THR A 40 -1.32 10.98 -0.20
N ARG A 41 -0.52 11.75 -0.95
CA ARG A 41 -0.73 13.20 -1.11
C ARG A 41 -2.05 13.50 -1.82
N ASP A 42 -2.36 12.72 -2.85
CA ASP A 42 -3.61 12.86 -3.60
C ASP A 42 -4.82 12.57 -2.70
N THR A 43 -4.78 11.49 -1.91
CA THR A 43 -5.83 11.17 -0.94
C THR A 43 -5.98 12.26 0.12
N ILE A 44 -4.89 12.74 0.72
CA ILE A 44 -4.95 13.83 1.71
C ILE A 44 -5.61 15.07 1.11
N SER A 45 -5.23 15.44 -0.11
CA SER A 45 -5.78 16.61 -0.81
C SER A 45 -7.28 16.45 -1.04
N LYS A 46 -7.70 15.30 -1.58
CA LYS A 46 -9.11 14.94 -1.81
C LYS A 46 -9.94 14.99 -0.53
N ILE A 47 -9.45 14.42 0.58
CA ILE A 47 -10.17 14.42 1.86
C ILE A 47 -10.35 15.86 2.38
N ARG A 48 -9.30 16.68 2.27
CA ARG A 48 -9.32 18.07 2.71
C ARG A 48 -10.25 18.94 1.88
N GLU A 49 -10.29 18.75 0.56
CA GLU A 49 -11.26 19.41 -0.33
C GLU A 49 -12.71 19.06 0.05
N ALA A 50 -12.93 17.85 0.56
CA ALA A 50 -14.21 17.41 1.11
C ALA A 50 -14.50 17.90 2.54
N ASN A 51 -13.61 18.71 3.14
CA ASN A 51 -13.67 19.20 4.53
C ASN A 51 -13.83 18.09 5.57
N LYS A 52 -13.16 16.95 5.36
CA LYS A 52 -13.15 15.82 6.31
C LYS A 52 -11.78 15.70 6.99
N PRO A 53 -11.71 15.09 8.19
CA PRO A 53 -10.44 14.74 8.80
C PRO A 53 -9.67 13.71 7.97
N PRO A 54 -8.40 13.96 7.60
CA PRO A 54 -7.60 12.99 6.86
C PRO A 54 -7.18 11.83 7.75
N ARG A 55 -7.87 10.70 7.56
CA ARG A 55 -7.66 9.41 8.23
C ARG A 55 -7.45 8.37 7.15
N ILE A 56 -6.25 7.83 7.06
CA ILE A 56 -5.86 7.01 5.91
C ILE A 56 -5.16 5.73 6.28
N TYR A 57 -5.40 4.67 5.51
CA TYR A 57 -4.63 3.44 5.54
C TYR A 57 -3.52 3.47 4.49
N VAL A 58 -2.34 3.01 4.88
CA VAL A 58 -1.22 2.73 3.99
C VAL A 58 -0.72 1.32 4.28
N ASP A 59 -0.86 0.41 3.33
CA ASP A 59 -0.27 -0.92 3.42
C ASP A 59 0.87 -1.02 2.42
N TYR A 60 2.02 -1.39 2.93
CA TYR A 60 3.28 -1.40 2.20
C TYR A 60 3.92 -2.77 2.32
N LEU A 61 4.24 -3.40 1.19
CA LEU A 61 5.05 -4.61 1.19
C LEU A 61 6.48 -4.25 1.59
N ILE A 62 6.89 -4.63 2.79
CA ILE A 62 8.23 -4.34 3.30
C ILE A 62 9.24 -5.24 2.57
N PRO A 63 10.27 -4.67 1.92
CA PRO A 63 11.25 -5.45 1.20
C PRO A 63 12.02 -6.37 2.16
N LEU A 64 12.33 -7.57 1.69
CA LEU A 64 13.12 -8.51 2.47
C LEU A 64 14.55 -8.00 2.69
N PRO A 65 15.18 -8.35 3.82
CA PRO A 65 16.60 -8.13 4.03
C PRO A 65 17.41 -8.76 2.90
N PRO A 66 18.54 -8.16 2.47
CA PRO A 66 19.38 -8.74 1.42
C PRO A 66 19.93 -10.15 1.73
N ALA A 67 19.92 -10.56 2.99
CA ALA A 67 20.41 -11.85 3.46
C ALA A 67 19.35 -12.96 3.43
N THR A 68 18.08 -12.65 3.15
CA THR A 68 16.97 -13.60 3.08
C THR A 68 16.52 -13.77 1.63
N SER A 69 16.13 -14.99 1.27
CA SER A 69 15.62 -15.31 -0.06
C SER A 69 14.10 -15.39 -0.03
N ASP A 70 13.43 -14.90 -1.08
CA ASP A 70 11.98 -15.10 -1.26
C ASP A 70 11.59 -16.60 -1.28
N ALA A 71 12.55 -17.48 -1.55
CA ALA A 71 12.36 -18.93 -1.53
C ALA A 71 12.39 -19.56 -0.13
N ASP A 72 12.68 -18.77 0.92
CA ASP A 72 12.68 -19.26 2.29
C ASP A 72 11.25 -19.49 2.79
N ILE A 73 11.02 -20.60 3.51
CA ILE A 73 9.69 -21.02 4.00
C ILE A 73 9.07 -19.96 4.92
N ASP A 74 9.92 -19.21 5.62
CA ASP A 74 9.53 -18.05 6.40
C ASP A 74 10.52 -16.92 6.09
N PRO A 75 10.14 -15.93 5.28
CA PRO A 75 11.03 -14.83 4.91
C PRO A 75 11.28 -13.86 6.09
N TRP A 76 10.50 -13.96 7.17
CA TRP A 76 10.63 -13.15 8.38
C TRP A 76 10.57 -14.03 9.64
N PRO A 77 11.59 -14.88 9.91
CA PRO A 77 11.59 -15.77 11.08
C PRO A 77 11.52 -15.03 12.43
N GLY A 78 11.93 -13.77 12.48
CA GLY A 78 11.79 -12.89 13.64
C GLY A 78 10.49 -12.08 13.68
N GLY A 79 9.58 -12.31 12.73
CA GLY A 79 8.30 -11.63 12.58
C GLY A 79 8.43 -10.11 12.54
N LEU A 80 7.49 -9.42 13.18
CA LEU A 80 7.44 -7.96 13.19
C LEU A 80 8.66 -7.32 13.86
N ALA A 81 9.30 -7.98 14.84
CA ALA A 81 10.50 -7.44 15.47
C ALA A 81 11.68 -7.34 14.49
N GLN A 82 11.75 -8.28 13.54
CA GLN A 82 12.72 -8.23 12.45
C GLN A 82 12.34 -7.21 11.37
N GLN A 83 11.05 -7.06 11.07
CA GLN A 83 10.55 -6.11 10.07
C GLN A 83 10.64 -4.65 10.53
N TYR A 84 10.46 -4.40 11.84
CA TYR A 84 10.29 -3.05 12.39
C TYR A 84 11.39 -2.06 12.00
N PRO A 85 12.70 -2.40 12.08
CA PRO A 85 13.75 -1.45 11.67
C PRO A 85 13.65 -1.04 10.20
N TYR A 86 13.28 -1.96 9.31
CA TYR A 86 13.10 -1.66 7.88
C TYR A 86 11.85 -0.82 7.65
N ALA A 87 10.76 -1.16 8.34
CA ALA A 87 9.50 -0.43 8.26
C ALA A 87 9.62 1.00 8.81
N GLU A 88 10.40 1.19 9.88
CA GLU A 88 10.68 2.51 10.45
C GLU A 88 11.32 3.45 9.43
N ASP A 89 12.36 3.01 8.72
CA ASP A 89 13.02 3.82 7.70
C ASP A 89 12.08 4.18 6.54
N ILE A 90 11.27 3.22 6.10
CA ILE A 90 10.27 3.41 5.03
C ILE A 90 9.20 4.41 5.45
N VAL A 91 8.66 4.30 6.67
CA VAL A 91 7.66 5.23 7.19
C VAL A 91 8.23 6.64 7.24
N ARG A 92 9.47 6.82 7.69
CA ARG A 92 10.13 8.13 7.72
C ARG A 92 10.30 8.72 6.32
N GLU A 93 10.71 7.91 5.35
CA GLU A 93 10.86 8.34 3.95
C GLU A 93 9.50 8.77 3.36
N ILE A 94 8.46 7.96 3.55
CA ILE A 94 7.11 8.26 3.07
C ILE A 94 6.58 9.54 3.72
N LEU A 95 6.70 9.68 5.04
CA LEU A 95 6.24 10.86 5.75
C LEU A 95 6.94 12.13 5.28
N ALA A 96 8.26 12.09 5.10
CA ALA A 96 9.02 13.22 4.56
C ALA A 96 8.60 13.58 3.12
N GLY A 97 8.26 12.58 2.29
CA GLY A 97 7.75 12.81 0.93
C GLY A 97 6.31 13.34 0.87
N VAL A 98 5.48 12.97 1.85
CA VAL A 98 4.08 13.39 1.96
C VAL A 98 3.97 14.83 2.46
N VAL A 99 4.79 15.22 3.45
CA VAL A 99 4.79 16.58 3.99
C VAL A 99 5.66 17.49 3.12
N GLU A 100 5.01 18.44 2.45
CA GLU A 100 5.70 19.38 1.56
C GLU A 100 6.80 20.18 2.27
N ASP A 101 7.95 20.31 1.59
CA ASP A 101 9.17 20.98 2.06
C ASP A 101 9.76 20.45 3.39
N SER A 102 9.32 19.27 3.84
CA SER A 102 9.86 18.64 5.04
C SER A 102 11.11 17.80 4.74
N ILE A 103 11.84 17.47 5.80
CA ILE A 103 13.04 16.63 5.75
C ILE A 103 12.92 15.48 6.76
N PRO A 104 13.52 14.31 6.52
CA PRO A 104 13.38 13.14 7.40
C PRO A 104 13.76 13.39 8.87
N GLU A 105 14.70 14.31 9.14
CA GLU A 105 15.17 14.67 10.48
C GLU A 105 14.09 15.37 11.33
N LYS A 106 13.01 15.84 10.70
CA LYS A 106 11.84 16.42 11.36
C LYS A 106 10.80 15.37 11.76
N CYS A 107 11.08 14.09 11.53
CA CYS A 107 10.25 12.99 12.01
C CYS A 107 10.64 12.60 13.43
N SER A 108 9.77 12.88 14.39
CA SER A 108 9.86 12.32 15.74
C SER A 108 9.23 10.93 15.79
N SER A 109 9.64 10.08 16.74
CA SER A 109 9.03 8.77 16.97
C SER A 109 8.85 8.46 18.46
N GLN A 110 7.86 7.63 18.76
CA GLN A 110 7.54 7.12 20.08
C GLN A 110 7.13 5.65 19.97
N VAL A 111 7.69 4.79 20.84
CA VAL A 111 7.24 3.40 20.96
C VAL A 111 5.92 3.38 21.71
N ILE A 112 4.89 2.80 21.10
CA ILE A 112 3.57 2.60 21.71
C ILE A 112 3.51 1.22 22.37
N SER A 113 3.99 0.18 21.67
CA SER A 113 4.15 -1.18 22.23
C SER A 113 5.41 -1.80 21.68
N ALA A 114 6.39 -2.08 22.56
CA ALA A 114 7.61 -2.76 22.16
C ALA A 114 7.38 -4.24 21.82
N SER A 115 6.44 -4.91 22.52
CA SER A 115 6.13 -6.32 22.28
C SER A 115 5.44 -6.56 20.94
N ASP A 116 4.59 -5.62 20.53
CA ASP A 116 3.83 -5.73 19.27
C ASP A 116 4.47 -4.95 18.14
N CYS A 117 5.65 -4.37 18.40
CA CYS A 117 6.40 -3.54 17.45
C CYS A 117 5.53 -2.40 16.89
N CYS A 118 4.75 -1.75 17.76
CA CYS A 118 3.88 -0.64 17.42
C CYS A 118 4.55 0.70 17.73
N GLY A 119 4.69 1.55 16.72
CA GLY A 119 5.36 2.85 16.80
C GLY A 119 4.47 3.99 16.31
N LEU A 120 4.59 5.15 16.94
CA LEU A 120 4.01 6.40 16.49
C LEU A 120 5.13 7.27 15.90
N PHE A 121 4.90 7.79 14.70
CA PHE A 121 5.80 8.70 14.00
C PHE A 121 5.06 10.01 13.73
N ILE A 122 5.72 11.14 13.89
CA ILE A 122 5.13 12.46 13.60
C ILE A 122 6.12 13.25 12.78
N GLN A 123 5.72 13.59 11.56
CA GLN A 123 6.45 14.48 10.68
C GLN A 123 5.86 15.89 10.78
N GLU A 124 6.69 16.81 11.26
CA GLU A 124 6.32 18.22 11.37
C GLU A 124 6.34 18.89 9.98
N SER A 125 5.32 19.70 9.72
CA SER A 125 5.32 20.59 8.56
C SER A 125 6.03 21.90 8.86
N PRO A 126 6.92 22.38 7.98
CA PRO A 126 7.51 23.71 8.12
C PRO A 126 6.49 24.84 7.93
N ASN A 127 5.35 24.54 7.31
CA ASN A 127 4.37 25.53 6.87
C ASN A 127 3.29 25.80 7.94
N SER A 128 2.78 24.76 8.61
CA SER A 128 1.78 24.90 9.66
C SER A 128 1.58 23.59 10.44
N PRO A 129 1.35 23.62 11.76
CA PRO A 129 1.02 22.42 12.55
C PRO A 129 -0.21 21.66 12.04
N GLU A 130 -1.14 22.32 11.34
CA GLU A 130 -2.32 21.67 10.75
C GLU A 130 -1.96 20.73 9.59
N LEU A 131 -0.75 20.88 9.05
CA LEU A 131 -0.19 20.08 7.97
C LEU A 131 0.74 18.98 8.47
N ASP A 132 0.92 18.83 9.78
CA ASP A 132 1.64 17.72 10.37
C ASP A 132 0.95 16.39 10.03
N VAL A 133 1.77 15.36 9.86
CA VAL A 133 1.31 14.01 9.54
C VAL A 133 1.82 13.04 10.60
N ALA A 134 0.89 12.38 11.27
CA ALA A 134 1.18 11.30 12.21
C ALA A 134 0.96 9.94 11.54
N ALA A 135 1.78 8.94 11.86
CA ALA A 135 1.61 7.57 11.41
C ALA A 135 1.76 6.58 12.57
N LEU A 136 0.83 5.63 12.64
CA LEU A 136 0.91 4.46 13.50
C LEU A 136 1.40 3.26 12.68
N LEU A 137 2.58 2.75 13.00
CA LEU A 137 3.17 1.57 12.38
C LEU A 137 2.78 0.30 13.14
N PHE A 138 2.31 -0.71 12.41
CA PHE A 138 1.89 -2.02 12.94
C PHE A 138 0.92 -1.98 14.14
N PRO A 139 -0.10 -1.11 14.18
CA PRO A 139 -1.04 -1.18 15.30
C PRO A 139 -1.83 -2.51 15.26
N SER A 140 -1.96 -3.15 16.42
CA SER A 140 -2.78 -4.33 16.62
C SER A 140 -4.08 -3.98 17.36
N PRO A 141 -5.05 -4.92 17.44
CA PRO A 141 -6.22 -4.76 18.30
C PRO A 141 -5.91 -4.45 19.76
N ASP A 142 -4.76 -4.88 20.28
CA ASP A 142 -4.35 -4.65 21.67
C ASP A 142 -4.04 -3.17 21.95
N GLN A 143 -3.65 -2.40 20.92
CA GLN A 143 -3.41 -0.96 21.01
C GLN A 143 -4.66 -0.11 20.74
N PHE A 144 -5.87 -0.68 20.73
CA PHE A 144 -7.09 0.07 20.35
C PHE A 144 -7.34 1.33 21.18
N GLU A 145 -7.07 1.31 22.48
CA GLU A 145 -7.22 2.51 23.31
C GLU A 145 -6.19 3.58 22.93
N ASN A 146 -4.93 3.20 22.72
CA ASN A 146 -3.89 4.13 22.26
C ASN A 146 -4.20 4.71 20.88
N MET A 147 -4.76 3.92 19.97
CA MET A 147 -5.21 4.43 18.67
C MET A 147 -6.26 5.53 18.80
N LYS A 148 -7.21 5.38 19.73
CA LYS A 148 -8.22 6.42 20.01
C LYS A 148 -7.62 7.67 20.63
N GLU A 149 -6.71 7.50 21.60
CA GLU A 149 -6.00 8.63 22.22
C GLU A 149 -5.18 9.42 21.20
N ILE A 150 -4.48 8.71 20.30
CA ILE A 150 -3.70 9.33 19.23
C ILE A 150 -4.61 10.02 18.22
N GLU A 151 -5.75 9.43 17.85
CA GLU A 151 -6.71 10.05 16.94
C GLU A 151 -7.28 11.35 17.52
N GLN A 152 -7.59 11.38 18.82
CA GLN A 152 -8.00 12.58 19.54
C GLN A 152 -6.88 13.63 19.60
N MET A 153 -5.64 13.19 19.87
CA MET A 153 -4.48 14.07 19.90
C MET A 153 -4.26 14.72 18.53
N VAL A 154 -4.28 13.95 17.45
CA VAL A 154 -4.13 14.45 16.07
C VAL A 154 -5.22 15.49 15.76
N GLY A 155 -6.47 15.21 16.15
CA GLY A 155 -7.60 16.12 15.95
C GLY A 155 -8.00 16.25 14.48
N ASP A 156 -8.97 17.10 14.17
CA ASP A 156 -9.66 17.07 12.88
C ASP A 156 -8.85 17.60 11.69
N LYS A 157 -7.80 18.39 11.94
CA LYS A 157 -7.05 19.08 10.88
C LYS A 157 -5.83 18.32 10.38
N ARG A 158 -5.12 17.68 11.31
CA ARG A 158 -3.90 16.92 11.02
C ARG A 158 -4.23 15.56 10.44
N THR A 159 -3.28 15.02 9.69
CA THR A 159 -3.42 13.71 9.05
C THR A 159 -2.97 12.60 9.99
N LEU A 160 -3.75 11.53 10.07
CA LEU A 160 -3.37 10.27 10.73
C LEU A 160 -3.32 9.13 9.71
N LEU A 161 -2.16 8.50 9.61
CA LEU A 161 -1.90 7.29 8.83
C LEU A 161 -1.94 6.10 9.77
N ILE A 162 -2.56 5.02 9.32
CA ILE A 162 -2.37 3.69 9.89
C ILE A 162 -1.58 2.88 8.86
N PHE A 163 -0.35 2.52 9.24
CA PHE A 163 0.63 1.89 8.38
C PHE A 163 0.75 0.40 8.74
N ASN A 164 0.52 -0.48 7.75
CA ASN A 164 0.60 -1.94 7.89
C ASN A 164 -0.14 -2.48 9.12
N ARG A 165 -1.45 -2.24 9.21
CA ARG A 165 -2.26 -2.69 10.35
C ARG A 165 -2.27 -4.22 10.51
N GLN A 166 -2.34 -4.69 11.77
CA GLN A 166 -2.42 -6.13 12.09
C GLN A 166 -3.87 -6.65 12.23
N TYR A 167 -4.84 -5.91 11.69
CA TYR A 167 -6.27 -6.24 11.75
C TYR A 167 -6.95 -5.87 10.44
N THR A 168 -8.06 -6.54 10.15
CA THR A 168 -8.83 -6.32 8.92
C THR A 168 -10.27 -5.94 9.19
N ARG A 169 -10.86 -6.43 10.29
CA ARG A 169 -12.29 -6.32 10.59
C ARG A 169 -12.49 -5.81 12.00
N ALA A 170 -13.62 -5.14 12.24
CA ALA A 170 -14.03 -4.72 13.58
C ALA A 170 -14.12 -5.87 14.60
N ALA A 171 -14.38 -7.10 14.12
CA ALA A 171 -14.44 -8.30 14.95
C ALA A 171 -13.09 -8.69 15.56
N ASP A 172 -11.97 -8.27 14.96
CA ASP A 172 -10.61 -8.59 15.41
C ASP A 172 -10.31 -7.91 16.78
N PHE A 173 -11.09 -6.88 17.13
CA PHE A 173 -11.01 -6.15 18.40
C PHE A 173 -11.79 -6.81 19.55
N GLY A 174 -12.37 -7.98 19.30
CA GLY A 174 -13.18 -8.72 20.26
C GLY A 174 -14.66 -8.34 20.23
N PHE A 175 -15.50 -9.28 20.66
CA PHE A 175 -16.95 -9.22 20.52
C PHE A 175 -17.58 -7.97 21.15
N PHE A 176 -17.09 -7.55 22.32
CA PHE A 176 -17.66 -6.42 23.06
C PHE A 176 -17.29 -5.05 22.48
N LYS A 177 -16.23 -4.95 21.66
CA LYS A 177 -15.76 -3.69 21.09
C LYS A 177 -16.20 -3.50 19.63
N LYS A 178 -16.83 -4.50 19.00
CA LYS A 178 -17.19 -4.49 17.57
C LYS A 178 -17.88 -3.19 17.09
N GLY A 179 -18.83 -2.67 17.86
CA GLY A 179 -19.57 -1.46 17.45
C GLY A 179 -18.72 -0.17 17.52
N GLU A 180 -17.78 -0.10 18.46
CA GLU A 180 -16.86 1.03 18.61
C GLU A 180 -15.71 0.93 17.60
N SER A 181 -15.13 -0.26 17.45
CA SER A 181 -14.07 -0.52 16.47
C SER A 181 -14.57 -0.26 15.05
N GLN A 182 -15.78 -0.69 14.69
CA GLN A 182 -16.36 -0.37 13.38
C GLN A 182 -16.41 1.15 13.13
N LYS A 183 -16.93 1.94 14.08
CA LYS A 183 -16.97 3.40 13.95
C LYS A 183 -15.59 4.04 13.84
N PHE A 184 -14.58 3.45 14.48
CA PHE A 184 -13.19 3.90 14.34
C PHE A 184 -12.66 3.61 12.94
N LEU A 185 -12.84 2.38 12.45
CA LEU A 185 -12.39 1.94 11.12
C LEU A 185 -13.09 2.70 9.98
N ASP A 186 -14.39 2.99 10.12
CA ASP A 186 -15.20 3.71 9.13
C ASP A 186 -14.71 5.14 8.85
N LYS A 187 -13.85 5.70 9.72
CA LYS A 187 -13.21 7.00 9.49
C LYS A 187 -12.14 6.95 8.42
N PHE A 188 -11.52 5.78 8.23
CA PHE A 188 -10.31 5.64 7.44
C PHE A 188 -10.63 5.19 6.02
N GLU A 189 -9.96 5.81 5.05
CA GLU A 189 -9.97 5.38 3.66
C GLU A 189 -8.57 4.96 3.21
N TRP A 190 -8.49 4.12 2.19
CA TRP A 190 -7.18 3.73 1.65
C TRP A 190 -6.53 4.89 0.92
N ALA A 191 -5.26 5.13 1.22
CA ALA A 191 -4.40 6.01 0.45
C ALA A 191 -3.50 5.21 -0.49
N PHE A 192 -2.93 4.11 0.00
CA PHE A 192 -2.10 3.21 -0.79
C PHE A 192 -2.17 1.81 -0.19
N ALA A 193 -2.19 0.78 -1.03
CA ALA A 193 -1.98 -0.59 -0.59
C ALA A 193 -1.09 -1.30 -1.58
N PHE A 194 -0.11 -2.05 -1.11
CA PHE A 194 0.56 -3.07 -1.89
C PHE A 194 0.76 -4.29 -1.00
N GLN A 195 -0.03 -5.33 -1.27
CA GLN A 195 -0.15 -6.52 -0.44
C GLN A 195 0.12 -7.75 -1.30
N GLU A 196 0.70 -8.77 -0.67
CA GLU A 196 0.82 -10.11 -1.24
C GLU A 196 -0.14 -11.05 -0.52
N ILE A 197 -0.98 -11.73 -1.29
CA ILE A 197 -2.04 -12.60 -0.78
C ILE A 197 -1.95 -13.92 -1.52
N ALA A 198 -1.85 -15.02 -0.78
CA ALA A 198 -1.99 -16.35 -1.36
C ALA A 198 -3.46 -16.64 -1.68
N CYS A 199 -3.80 -16.87 -2.95
CA CYS A 199 -5.14 -17.25 -3.40
C CYS A 199 -5.05 -18.44 -4.35
N ARG A 200 -5.72 -19.55 -4.01
CA ARG A 200 -5.58 -20.84 -4.74
C ARG A 200 -4.14 -21.35 -4.86
N GLY A 201 -3.26 -20.91 -3.97
CA GLY A 201 -1.83 -21.20 -4.02
C GLY A 201 -1.05 -20.30 -4.98
N GLU A 202 -1.69 -19.39 -5.72
CA GLU A 202 -1.03 -18.34 -6.48
C GLU A 202 -0.65 -17.17 -5.57
N ASP A 203 0.49 -16.54 -5.85
CA ASP A 203 0.90 -15.29 -5.21
C ASP A 203 0.24 -14.12 -5.94
N VAL A 204 -0.81 -13.56 -5.33
CA VAL A 204 -1.56 -12.42 -5.85
C VAL A 204 -0.97 -11.15 -5.26
N LYS A 205 -0.52 -10.24 -6.12
CA LYS A 205 -0.19 -8.87 -5.75
C LYS A 205 -1.45 -8.01 -5.86
N LEU A 206 -1.93 -7.51 -4.73
CA LEU A 206 -3.08 -6.62 -4.64
C LEU A 206 -2.58 -5.20 -4.40
N ILE A 207 -2.93 -4.26 -5.28
CA ILE A 207 -2.52 -2.87 -5.21
C ILE A 207 -3.73 -1.94 -5.12
N PHE A 208 -3.58 -0.83 -4.40
CA PHE A 208 -4.49 0.30 -4.42
C PHE A 208 -3.72 1.60 -4.56
N GLU A 209 -4.16 2.44 -5.49
CA GLU A 209 -3.72 3.83 -5.60
C GLU A 209 -4.92 4.74 -5.82
N GLN A 210 -4.92 5.94 -5.23
CA GLN A 210 -6.06 6.85 -5.25
C GLN A 210 -6.50 7.25 -6.67
N ALA A 211 -5.56 7.36 -7.60
CA ALA A 211 -5.83 7.75 -8.99
C ALA A 211 -6.40 6.60 -9.84
N VAL A 212 -6.18 5.34 -9.44
CA VAL A 212 -6.48 4.14 -10.24
C VAL A 212 -7.58 3.28 -9.60
N GLY A 213 -7.59 3.20 -8.27
CA GLY A 213 -8.39 2.27 -7.49
C GLY A 213 -7.64 0.97 -7.19
N TRP A 214 -8.38 -0.07 -6.83
CA TRP A 214 -7.89 -1.41 -6.61
C TRP A 214 -7.55 -2.08 -7.93
N ASN A 215 -6.40 -2.74 -7.95
CA ASN A 215 -5.97 -3.60 -9.04
C ASN A 215 -5.25 -4.84 -8.47
N ALA A 216 -5.25 -5.95 -9.20
CA ALA A 216 -4.65 -7.20 -8.76
C ALA A 216 -3.96 -7.90 -9.94
N ALA A 217 -2.83 -8.51 -9.66
CA ALA A 217 -2.10 -9.33 -10.61
C ALA A 217 -1.55 -10.59 -9.97
N VAL A 218 -1.41 -11.64 -10.78
CA VAL A 218 -0.66 -12.85 -10.45
C VAL A 218 0.67 -12.82 -11.19
N ILE A 219 1.74 -13.22 -10.51
CA ILE A 219 3.01 -13.48 -11.16
C ILE A 219 3.05 -14.96 -11.55
N ASP A 220 3.14 -15.25 -12.85
CA ASP A 220 3.23 -16.62 -13.33
C ASP A 220 4.62 -17.25 -13.07
N GLU A 221 4.75 -18.53 -13.41
CA GLU A 221 5.99 -19.29 -13.19
C GLU A 221 7.19 -18.80 -14.00
N ASN A 222 6.96 -17.94 -15.00
CA ASN A 222 7.97 -17.30 -15.83
C ASN A 222 8.28 -15.86 -15.37
N GLY A 223 7.70 -15.42 -14.26
CA GLY A 223 7.81 -14.04 -13.77
C GLY A 223 6.97 -13.04 -14.56
N LYS A 224 6.04 -13.51 -15.40
CA LYS A 224 5.16 -12.62 -16.16
C LYS A 224 3.99 -12.19 -15.29
N GLU A 225 3.74 -10.89 -15.29
CA GLU A 225 2.56 -10.30 -14.67
C GLU A 225 1.30 -10.60 -15.49
N ILE A 226 0.29 -11.14 -14.82
CA ILE A 226 -1.02 -11.44 -15.36
C ILE A 226 -2.04 -10.62 -14.58
N ASP A 227 -2.60 -9.59 -15.20
CA ASP A 227 -3.72 -8.84 -14.66
C ASP A 227 -4.93 -9.76 -14.47
N VAL A 228 -5.52 -9.74 -13.27
CA VAL A 228 -6.70 -10.55 -12.94
C VAL A 228 -7.99 -9.72 -12.90
N MET A 229 -7.91 -8.40 -13.04
CA MET A 229 -9.07 -7.53 -13.10
C MET A 229 -9.54 -7.31 -14.54
N ASP A 230 -10.85 -7.19 -14.73
CA ASP A 230 -11.45 -6.86 -16.03
C ASP A 230 -12.11 -5.47 -16.00
N GLU A 231 -12.54 -4.97 -17.17
CA GLU A 231 -13.16 -3.64 -17.30
C GLU A 231 -14.45 -3.47 -16.47
N LYS A 232 -15.03 -4.55 -15.95
CA LYS A 232 -16.27 -4.52 -15.16
C LYS A 232 -15.99 -4.52 -13.67
N TRP A 233 -14.73 -4.60 -13.26
CA TRP A 233 -14.34 -4.59 -11.87
C TRP A 233 -14.63 -3.24 -11.21
N ASP A 234 -15.23 -3.26 -10.02
CA ASP A 234 -15.35 -2.06 -9.21
C ASP A 234 -14.01 -1.78 -8.53
N VAL A 235 -13.24 -0.86 -9.12
CA VAL A 235 -11.94 -0.44 -8.59
C VAL A 235 -12.05 0.37 -7.30
N THR A 236 -13.25 0.74 -6.85
CA THR A 236 -13.43 1.52 -5.62
C THR A 236 -13.54 0.65 -4.37
N GLU A 237 -13.91 -0.62 -4.52
CA GLU A 237 -14.06 -1.57 -3.42
C GLU A 237 -12.90 -2.56 -3.37
N ARG A 238 -12.41 -2.83 -2.15
CA ARG A 238 -11.33 -3.80 -1.95
C ARG A 238 -11.87 -5.19 -2.27
N PRO A 239 -11.24 -5.93 -3.19
CA PRO A 239 -11.74 -7.24 -3.59
C PRO A 239 -11.63 -8.24 -2.43
N ASP A 240 -12.64 -9.11 -2.30
CA ASP A 240 -12.59 -10.21 -1.34
C ASP A 240 -11.91 -11.47 -1.93
N TYR A 241 -11.64 -12.45 -1.06
CA TYR A 241 -10.96 -13.68 -1.47
C TYR A 241 -11.74 -14.46 -2.55
N LEU A 242 -13.07 -14.53 -2.44
CA LEU A 242 -13.91 -15.32 -3.36
C LEU A 242 -13.98 -14.66 -4.74
N GLU A 243 -14.00 -13.33 -4.76
CA GLU A 243 -13.95 -12.54 -5.98
C GLU A 243 -12.61 -12.72 -6.72
N LEU A 244 -11.50 -12.60 -5.99
CA LEU A 244 -10.15 -12.88 -6.51
C LEU A 244 -10.05 -14.32 -7.02
N GLU A 245 -10.51 -15.30 -6.22
CA GLU A 245 -10.49 -16.71 -6.59
C GLU A 245 -11.22 -16.96 -7.91
N LYS A 246 -12.42 -16.39 -8.07
CA LYS A 246 -13.21 -16.53 -9.29
C LYS A 246 -12.47 -15.98 -10.51
N LYS A 247 -11.84 -14.81 -10.40
CA LYS A 247 -11.10 -14.22 -11.53
C LYS A 247 -9.83 -14.96 -11.87
N ILE A 248 -9.10 -15.41 -10.86
CA ILE A 248 -7.92 -16.24 -11.09
C ILE A 248 -8.32 -17.51 -11.83
N ASN A 249 -9.48 -18.11 -11.54
CA ASN A 249 -9.99 -19.26 -12.32
C ASN A 249 -10.29 -18.92 -13.79
N GLU A 250 -10.71 -17.69 -14.10
CA GLU A 250 -11.01 -17.25 -15.46
C GLU A 250 -9.72 -17.09 -16.29
N VAL A 251 -8.66 -16.55 -15.68
CA VAL A 251 -7.39 -16.25 -16.37
C VAL A 251 -6.39 -17.41 -16.28
N ILE A 252 -6.39 -18.15 -15.17
CA ILE A 252 -5.54 -19.31 -14.88
C ILE A 252 -6.43 -20.47 -14.39
N PRO A 253 -7.07 -21.21 -15.32
CA PRO A 253 -7.99 -22.29 -14.96
C PRO A 253 -7.33 -23.41 -14.17
N GLU A 254 -6.11 -23.79 -14.56
CA GLU A 254 -5.35 -24.84 -13.90
C GLU A 254 -4.69 -24.32 -12.61
N PRO A 255 -5.06 -24.84 -11.42
CA PRO A 255 -4.49 -24.42 -10.16
C PRO A 255 -3.00 -24.78 -10.07
N LEU A 256 -2.23 -23.99 -9.31
CA LEU A 256 -0.79 -24.15 -9.16
C LEU A 256 -0.36 -25.60 -8.88
N TRP A 257 -1.03 -26.32 -7.99
CA TRP A 257 -0.64 -27.69 -7.63
C TRP A 257 -0.70 -28.65 -8.83
N MET A 258 -1.65 -28.48 -9.77
CA MET A 258 -1.72 -29.31 -10.97
C MET A 258 -0.54 -29.01 -11.90
N ARG A 259 -0.24 -27.72 -12.11
CA ARG A 259 0.89 -27.27 -12.91
C ARG A 259 2.22 -27.75 -12.33
N LYS A 260 2.40 -27.67 -11.01
CA LYS A 260 3.57 -28.21 -10.30
C LYS A 260 3.69 -29.73 -10.37
N MET A 261 2.58 -30.47 -10.31
CA MET A 261 2.60 -31.92 -10.48
C MET A 261 2.98 -32.34 -11.91
N GLN A 262 2.50 -31.62 -12.92
CA GLN A 262 2.93 -31.80 -14.30
C GLN A 262 4.44 -31.50 -14.44
N GLU A 263 4.91 -30.38 -13.87
CA GLU A 263 6.33 -30.00 -13.89
C GLU A 263 7.22 -31.08 -13.24
N VAL A 264 6.78 -31.64 -12.11
CA VAL A 264 7.47 -32.75 -11.43
C VAL A 264 7.45 -34.02 -12.29
N SER A 265 6.34 -34.31 -12.97
CA SER A 265 6.26 -35.45 -13.89
C SER A 265 7.21 -35.31 -15.09
N GLU A 266 7.39 -34.09 -15.60
CA GLU A 266 8.23 -33.81 -16.78
C GLU A 266 9.72 -33.72 -16.43
N LYS A 267 10.05 -33.00 -15.35
CA LYS A 267 11.44 -32.63 -15.01
C LYS A 267 11.99 -33.41 -13.81
N GLY A 268 11.18 -34.27 -13.19
CA GLY A 268 11.50 -34.88 -11.90
C GLY A 268 11.37 -33.91 -10.74
N LEU A 269 11.47 -34.44 -9.51
CA LEU A 269 11.44 -33.65 -8.28
C LEU A 269 12.61 -32.65 -8.25
N LYS A 270 12.37 -31.43 -7.73
CA LYS A 270 13.36 -30.34 -7.73
C LYS A 270 14.74 -30.76 -7.18
N PHE A 271 14.76 -31.56 -6.10
CA PHE A 271 15.99 -32.05 -5.45
C PHE A 271 16.70 -33.21 -6.19
N GLN A 272 16.08 -33.75 -7.24
CA GLN A 272 16.66 -34.80 -8.10
C GLN A 272 17.23 -34.23 -9.41
N ARG A 273 16.96 -32.96 -9.71
CA ARG A 273 17.48 -32.29 -10.91
C ARG A 273 18.97 -32.02 -10.69
N LYS A 274 19.83 -32.50 -11.61
CA LYS A 274 21.26 -32.12 -11.61
C LYS A 274 21.35 -30.67 -12.09
N GLU A 275 21.97 -29.81 -11.27
CA GLU A 275 22.39 -28.47 -11.69
C GLU A 275 23.37 -28.52 -12.86
#